data_AF-A0A2S2G9Y8-F1
#
_entry.id   AF-A0A2S2G9Y8-F1
#
_cell.length_a   1.000
_cell.length_b   1.000
_cell.length_c   1.000
_cell.angle_alpha   90.00
_cell.angle_beta   90.00
_cell.angle_gamma   90.00
#
_symmetry.space_group_name_H-M   'P 1'
#
loop_
_entity.id
_entity.type
_entity.pdbx_description
1 polymer ?
#
loop_
_entity_poly.entity_id
_entity_poly.type
_entity_poly.pdbx_seq_one_letter_code
_entity_poly.pdbx_strand_id
1 'polypeptide(L)' 'MRGRSFDRLLFFCVHPSTVRPRSTHVAATDVRPKITLACVECKERNYITKKNRRNNPDRLEMKKHCPRCNSHTAHRETR' A
#
# COMPACT_ATOMS: atom_id res chain seq x y z
N MET A 1 -32.14 5.73 -61.01
CA MET A 1 -31.46 4.43 -61.20
C MET A 1 -30.52 4.21 -60.02
N ARG A 2 -30.72 3.11 -59.28
CA ARG A 2 -29.75 2.30 -58.51
C ARG A 2 -28.64 3.11 -57.77
N GLY A 3 -28.69 3.28 -56.46
CA GLY A 3 -28.66 2.20 -55.47
C GLY A 3 -27.21 1.96 -55.01
N ARG A 4 -26.99 1.91 -53.69
CA ARG A 4 -25.83 1.40 -52.90
C ARG A 4 -25.62 2.35 -51.70
N SER A 5 -26.27 2.14 -50.56
CA SER A 5 -26.00 1.09 -49.55
C SER A 5 -24.51 0.95 -49.23
N PHE A 6 -24.10 1.66 -48.17
CA PHE A 6 -22.91 1.45 -47.34
C PHE A 6 -23.39 1.87 -45.94
N ASP A 7 -24.24 1.10 -45.27
CA ASP A 7 -23.93 -0.11 -44.52
C ASP A 7 -22.57 -0.08 -43.80
N ARG A 8 -22.67 -0.21 -42.47
CA ARG A 8 -21.61 -0.59 -41.53
C ARG A 8 -20.46 0.39 -41.37
N LEU A 9 -20.51 1.17 -40.29
CA LEU A 9 -19.57 1.11 -39.16
C LEU A 9 -19.61 2.41 -38.35
N LEU A 10 -20.63 2.60 -37.51
CA LEU A 10 -20.52 3.49 -36.32
C LEU A 10 -21.45 2.96 -35.23
N PHE A 11 -21.13 1.77 -34.72
CA PHE A 11 -21.64 1.30 -33.42
C PHE A 11 -20.46 1.31 -32.43
N PHE A 12 -19.88 2.49 -32.22
CA PHE A 12 -18.91 2.75 -31.15
C PHE A 12 -19.66 2.84 -29.82
N CYS A 13 -20.07 1.69 -29.28
CA CYS A 13 -20.46 1.54 -27.88
C CYS A 13 -19.25 1.01 -27.10
N VAL A 14 -18.35 1.90 -26.65
CA VAL A 14 -17.35 1.56 -25.62
C VAL A 14 -17.26 2.70 -24.60
N HIS A 15 -18.12 2.54 -23.59
CA HIS A 15 -18.20 3.12 -22.24
C HIS A 15 -17.37 4.38 -21.87
N PRO A 16 -18.03 5.50 -21.47
CA PRO A 16 -17.37 6.55 -20.73
C PRO A 16 -16.98 6.05 -19.33
N SER A 17 -15.67 6.08 -19.10
CA SER A 17 -14.95 5.82 -17.87
C SER A 17 -15.51 6.63 -16.69
N THR A 18 -16.45 6.05 -15.93
CA THR A 18 -16.81 6.54 -14.59
C THR A 18 -15.74 6.13 -13.60
N VAL A 19 -14.61 6.84 -13.63
CA VAL A 19 -13.54 6.73 -12.63
C VAL A 19 -14.13 7.17 -11.28
N ARG A 20 -14.51 6.20 -10.44
CA ARG A 20 -14.92 6.48 -9.06
C ARG A 20 -13.68 6.93 -8.27
N PRO A 21 -13.67 8.11 -7.63
CA PRO A 21 -12.57 8.46 -6.74
C PRO A 21 -12.62 7.52 -5.54
N ARG A 22 -11.54 6.77 -5.32
CA ARG A 22 -11.37 5.87 -4.18
C ARG A 22 -11.16 6.71 -2.92
N SER A 23 -12.26 7.15 -2.32
CA SER A 23 -12.24 7.80 -1.01
C SER A 23 -11.65 6.84 0.02
N THR A 24 -10.48 7.17 0.56
CA THR A 24 -9.86 6.49 1.70
C THR A 24 -9.96 7.39 2.92
N HIS A 25 -11.19 7.63 3.38
CA HIS A 25 -11.36 8.17 4.73
C HIS A 25 -10.99 7.10 5.75
N VAL A 26 -9.93 7.32 6.50
CA VAL A 26 -9.72 6.67 7.80
C VAL A 26 -9.33 7.72 8.82
N ALA A 27 -10.35 8.28 9.45
CA ALA A 27 -10.24 9.01 10.71
C ALA A 27 -10.98 8.20 11.78
N ALA A 28 -10.25 7.28 12.40
CA ALA A 28 -10.52 6.72 13.71
C ALA A 28 -9.16 6.51 14.35
N THR A 29 -9.03 6.74 15.66
CA THR A 29 -7.82 6.39 16.40
C THR A 29 -7.65 4.86 16.33
N ASP A 30 -6.89 4.39 15.33
CA ASP A 30 -6.67 2.99 15.04
C ASP A 30 -6.09 2.29 16.27
N VAL A 31 -6.86 1.39 16.88
CA VAL A 31 -6.43 0.55 18.02
C VAL A 31 -5.19 -0.28 17.67
N ARG A 32 -5.00 -0.55 16.38
CA ARG A 32 -3.87 -1.30 15.82
C ARG A 32 -3.06 -0.40 14.86
N PRO A 33 -2.26 0.55 15.36
CA PRO A 33 -1.45 1.40 14.51
C PRO A 33 -0.48 0.56 13.67
N LYS A 34 -0.33 0.97 12.40
CA LYS A 34 0.78 0.50 11.55
C LYS A 34 2.06 1.15 12.08
N ILE A 35 3.04 0.33 12.41
CA ILE A 35 4.36 0.76 12.81
C ILE A 35 5.37 0.35 11.75
N THR A 36 6.40 1.18 11.59
CA THR A 36 7.53 0.84 10.73
C THR A 36 8.69 0.36 11.59
N LEU A 37 9.39 -0.68 11.12
CA LEU A 37 10.64 -1.13 11.74
C LEU A 37 11.79 -0.69 10.85
N ALA A 38 12.76 -0.02 11.48
CA ALA A 38 13.98 0.44 10.82
C ALA A 38 15.18 -0.36 11.31
N CYS A 39 16.04 -0.78 10.39
CA CYS A 39 17.31 -1.40 10.75
C CYS A 39 18.22 -0.41 11.49
N VAL A 40 18.97 -0.87 12.48
CA VAL A 40 19.93 -0.04 13.23
C VAL A 40 21.14 0.38 12.38
N GLU A 41 21.59 -0.46 11.46
CA GLU A 41 22.78 -0.22 10.64
C GLU A 41 22.44 0.60 9.38
N CYS A 42 21.56 0.06 8.53
CA CYS A 42 21.19 0.66 7.24
C CYS A 42 20.20 1.84 7.40
N LYS A 43 19.59 2.02 8.59
CA LYS A 43 18.49 2.99 8.88
C LYS A 43 17.28 2.86 7.95
N GLU A 44 17.19 1.75 7.24
CA GLU A 44 16.20 1.55 6.21
C GLU A 44 14.89 1.01 6.82
N ARG A 45 13.77 1.59 6.38
CA ARG A 45 12.43 1.31 6.90
C ARG A 45 11.74 0.26 6.00
N ASN A 46 12.15 -0.99 6.16
CA ASN A 46 11.77 -2.06 5.23
C ASN A 46 10.54 -2.86 5.66
N TYR A 47 10.11 -2.75 6.92
CA TYR A 47 9.01 -3.56 7.43
C TYR A 47 7.90 -2.70 8.02
N ILE A 48 6.66 -2.98 7.59
CA ILE A 48 5.45 -2.40 8.16
C ILE A 48 4.70 -3.51 8.89
N THR A 49 4.49 -3.34 10.19
CA THR A 49 3.72 -4.28 11.01
C THR A 49 2.60 -3.55 11.73
N LYS A 50 1.60 -4.28 12.22
CA LYS A 50 0.52 -3.70 13.04
C LYS A 50 0.79 -4.11 14.48
N LYS A 51 1.02 -3.14 15.37
CA LYS A 51 1.08 -3.42 16.82
C LYS A 51 -0.20 -2.99 17.49
N ASN A 52 -0.58 -3.69 18.56
CA ASN A 52 -1.64 -3.21 19.45
C ASN A 52 -1.00 -2.36 20.54
N ARG A 53 -1.20 -1.03 20.47
CA ARG A 53 -0.63 -0.07 21.43
C ARG A 53 -1.08 -0.32 22.87
N ARG A 54 -2.24 -0.97 23.08
CA ARG A 54 -2.81 -1.25 24.41
C ARG A 54 -2.16 -2.42 25.14
N ASN A 55 -1.74 -3.46 24.41
CA ASN A 55 -1.21 -4.68 25.04
C ASN A 55 0.30 -4.63 25.24
N ASN A 56 1.02 -4.01 24.29
CA ASN A 56 2.49 -3.98 24.28
C ASN A 56 2.93 -2.50 24.15
N PRO A 57 3.04 -1.75 25.26
CA PRO A 57 3.47 -0.35 25.22
C PRO A 57 4.96 -0.19 24.87
N ASP A 58 5.76 -1.24 25.11
CA ASP A 58 7.20 -1.23 24.91
C ASP A 58 7.63 -1.06 23.45
N ARG A 59 8.83 -0.50 23.28
CA ARG A 59 9.45 -0.33 21.97
C ARG A 59 9.89 -1.70 21.45
N LEU A 60 9.30 -2.14 20.33
CA LEU A 60 9.66 -3.43 19.74
C LEU A 60 11.03 -3.37 19.07
N GLU A 61 11.90 -4.30 19.47
CA GLU A 61 13.15 -4.62 18.80
C GLU A 61 13.10 -6.06 18.32
N MET A 62 13.23 -6.29 17.02
CA MET A 62 13.19 -7.64 16.43
C MET A 62 14.37 -7.84 15.49
N LYS A 63 15.00 -9.01 15.54
CA LYS A 63 16.03 -9.39 14.57
C LYS A 63 15.35 -9.75 13.24
N LYS A 64 15.54 -8.91 12.23
CA LYS A 64 15.01 -9.10 10.87
C LYS A 64 16.15 -8.95 9.86
N HIS A 65 15.94 -9.46 8.66
CA HIS A 65 16.92 -9.39 7.58
C HIS A 65 16.90 -7.97 6.96
N CYS A 66 18.03 -7.26 6.89
CA CYS A 66 18.11 -6.04 6.04
C CYS A 66 18.64 -6.48 4.65
N PRO A 67 17.88 -6.30 3.56
CA PRO A 67 18.36 -6.62 2.21
C PRO A 67 19.54 -5.75 1.77
N ARG A 68 19.73 -4.57 2.39
CA ARG A 68 20.90 -3.71 2.11
C ARG A 68 22.17 -4.21 2.80
N CYS A 69 22.07 -4.70 4.03
CA CYS A 69 23.22 -5.26 4.77
C CYS A 69 23.45 -6.74 4.46
N ASN A 70 22.51 -7.42 3.79
CA ASN A 70 22.47 -8.87 3.58
C ASN A 70 22.60 -9.70 4.88
N SER A 71 22.26 -9.11 6.02
CA SER A 71 22.45 -9.71 7.35
C SER A 71 21.20 -9.55 8.22
N HIS A 72 21.08 -10.41 9.24
CA HIS A 72 20.01 -10.30 10.24
C HIS A 72 20.45 -9.35 11.36
N THR A 73 19.85 -8.17 11.37
CA THR A 73 20.18 -7.09 12.29
C THR A 73 19.00 -6.76 13.18
N ALA A 74 19.28 -6.10 14.30
CA ALA A 74 18.22 -5.56 15.15
C ALA A 74 17.48 -4.45 14.39
N HIS A 75 16.18 -4.63 14.21
CA HIS A 75 15.29 -3.61 13.68
C HIS A 75 14.50 -2.99 14.83
N ARG A 76 14.54 -1.66 14.92
CA ARG A 76 13.88 -0.86 15.95
C ARG A 76 12.64 -0.18 15.38
N GLU A 77 11.58 -0.12 16.18
CA GLU A 77 10.39 0.64 15.82
C GLU A 77 10.71 2.13 15.59
N THR A 78 10.23 2.63 14.45
CA THR A 78 10.29 4.03 14.01
C THR A 78 8.87 4.53 13.72
N ARG A 79 8.61 5.77 14.14
CA ARG A 79 7.30 6.42 14.12
C ARG A 79 6.94 6.96 12.74
#